data_AF-A0A9P9ANS7-F1
#
_entry.id   AF-A0A9P9ANS7-F1
#
_cell.length_a   1.000
_cell.length_b   1.000
_cell.length_c   1.000
_cell.angle_alpha   90.00
_cell.angle_beta   90.00
_cell.angle_gamma   90.00
#
_symmetry.space_group_name_H-M   'P 1'
#
loop_
_entity.id
_entity.type
_entity.pdbx_description
1 polymer ?
#
loop_
_entity_poly.entity_id
_entity_poly.type
_entity_poly.pdbx_seq_one_letter_code
_entity_poly.pdbx_strand_id
1 'polypeptide(L)'
;MAPSRLESPSLNSSPSSLNKFNTSKQAYEDNYGKYHPAVPSTLSLESNFGPMDSETIGYLQPTSKDAPLEVMRERFDRDGYLFIKGCIPKEDSLECRHDYFSYMAPSGLLKDGTDTVDGIYSGADTKKYLPPGNLRRLFGLKDDPQSDRYVELMVSAHEAPFYLEFCKNKQLRDFVGHFTGWANPHMLQRSMLRAFVPNSELTPVHFDQMYLRAGPPTSLTAWIPIGGVSLEAGGLMYLEGSTDIGKKTEDDFAKNSQNLTDEERISAFNQNMNDGGFLSRDTVSYGKEARRKWLIAEYEAGDVIFHNPYMVHASCKNKDPNDKIRLATDVRFVDPEKPYDKRWMKVYRPLDGL
;
A
#
# COMPACT_ATOMS: atom_id res chain seq x y z
N MET A 1 71.78 -56.18 14.84
CA MET A 1 71.21 -55.43 13.70
C MET A 1 69.69 -55.60 13.72
N ALA A 2 68.80 -54.60 13.76
CA ALA A 2 68.95 -53.13 13.85
C ALA A 2 69.76 -52.43 12.74
N PRO A 3 69.46 -51.16 12.39
CA PRO A 3 68.42 -50.25 12.91
C PRO A 3 67.10 -50.44 12.08
N SER A 4 66.16 -49.51 11.85
CA SER A 4 65.99 -48.08 12.19
C SER A 4 64.51 -47.65 12.16
N ARG A 5 64.15 -46.65 12.97
CA ARG A 5 63.10 -45.64 12.69
C ARG A 5 63.63 -44.28 13.11
N LEU A 6 63.35 -43.23 12.33
CA LEU A 6 63.76 -41.86 12.61
C LEU A 6 62.59 -41.06 13.19
N GLU A 7 62.90 -40.15 14.10
CA GLU A 7 61.96 -39.26 14.78
C GLU A 7 61.65 -38.01 13.94
N SER A 8 60.51 -37.37 14.22
CA SER A 8 60.11 -36.08 13.65
C SER A 8 59.98 -35.04 14.77
N PRO A 9 60.44 -33.79 14.57
CA PRO A 9 60.62 -32.84 15.67
C PRO A 9 59.34 -32.15 16.13
N SER A 10 59.33 -31.75 17.41
CA SER A 10 58.29 -30.96 18.07
C SER A 10 58.23 -29.51 17.56
N LEU A 11 57.02 -29.00 17.32
CA LEU A 11 56.76 -27.57 17.13
C LEU A 11 55.79 -27.05 18.22
N ASN A 12 56.20 -25.99 18.89
CA ASN A 12 55.42 -25.33 19.94
C ASN A 12 54.16 -24.67 19.37
N SER A 13 52.99 -24.98 19.92
CA SER A 13 51.75 -24.25 19.69
C SER A 13 51.42 -23.35 20.89
N SER A 14 51.78 -22.07 20.79
CA SER A 14 51.25 -21.04 21.71
C SER A 14 49.74 -20.91 21.53
N PRO A 15 48.94 -20.80 22.60
CA PRO A 15 47.49 -20.66 22.46
C PRO A 15 47.14 -19.27 21.93
N SER A 16 46.72 -19.19 20.65
CA SER A 16 46.15 -17.98 20.09
C SER A 16 44.84 -17.63 20.81
N SER A 17 44.78 -16.44 21.40
CA SER A 17 43.60 -15.92 22.09
C SER A 17 42.37 -15.93 21.17
N LEU A 18 41.41 -16.79 21.49
CA LEU A 18 40.07 -16.77 20.90
C LEU A 18 39.39 -15.45 21.28
N ASN A 19 39.48 -14.46 20.39
CA ASN A 19 38.64 -13.27 20.44
C ASN A 19 37.18 -13.70 20.31
N LYS A 20 36.51 -13.85 21.46
CA LYS A 20 35.06 -13.91 21.54
C LYS A 20 34.55 -12.59 20.96
N PHE A 21 34.06 -12.62 19.72
CA PHE A 21 33.25 -11.53 19.18
C PHE A 21 32.00 -11.40 20.04
N ASN A 22 32.08 -10.50 21.02
CA ASN A 22 31.00 -10.20 21.93
C ASN A 22 30.00 -9.31 21.20
N THR A 23 29.24 -9.89 20.27
CA THR A 23 28.13 -9.21 19.60
C THR A 23 26.98 -9.05 20.59
N SER A 24 27.13 -8.12 21.52
CA SER A 24 25.99 -7.53 22.20
C SER A 24 25.17 -6.78 21.14
N LYS A 25 24.25 -7.49 20.48
CA LYS A 25 23.10 -6.85 19.84
C LYS A 25 22.38 -6.09 20.94
N GLN A 26 22.67 -4.80 21.06
CA GLN A 26 21.85 -3.89 21.83
C GLN A 26 20.44 -4.02 21.25
N ALA A 27 19.47 -4.40 22.09
CA ALA A 27 18.10 -4.55 21.62
C ALA A 27 17.66 -3.20 21.04
N TYR A 28 17.21 -3.20 19.79
CA TYR A 28 16.60 -2.01 19.22
C TYR A 28 15.30 -1.73 20.00
N GLU A 29 15.31 -0.67 20.79
CA GLU A 29 14.10 -0.18 21.46
C GLU A 29 13.23 0.50 20.41
N ASP A 30 12.02 -0.01 20.21
CA ASP A 30 11.07 0.63 19.32
C ASP A 30 10.47 1.85 20.01
N ASN A 31 10.82 3.03 19.49
CA ASN A 31 10.33 4.34 19.96
C ASN A 31 8.78 4.44 19.98
N TYR A 32 8.06 3.57 19.25
CA TYR A 32 6.59 3.52 19.24
C TYR A 32 5.99 2.46 20.18
N GLY A 33 6.80 1.56 20.75
CA GLY A 33 6.33 0.48 21.64
C GLY A 33 5.27 -0.42 21.01
N LYS A 34 4.09 -0.50 21.66
CA LYS A 34 2.89 -1.14 21.09
C LYS A 34 1.87 -0.06 20.74
N TYR A 35 1.62 0.14 19.45
CA TYR A 35 0.71 1.16 18.97
C TYR A 35 -0.74 0.70 19.04
N HIS A 36 -1.50 1.30 19.95
CA HIS A 36 -2.93 1.08 20.19
C HIS A 36 -3.61 2.44 20.49
N PRO A 37 -3.82 3.31 19.49
CA PRO A 37 -4.24 4.70 19.69
C PRO A 37 -5.67 4.86 20.23
N ALA A 38 -6.52 3.84 20.09
CA ALA A 38 -7.91 3.85 20.54
C ALA A 38 -8.36 2.45 20.98
N VAL A 39 -9.56 2.37 21.56
CA VAL A 39 -10.28 1.11 21.73
C VAL A 39 -11.17 0.92 20.50
N PRO A 40 -11.08 -0.20 19.75
CA PRO A 40 -11.81 -0.33 18.49
C PRO A 40 -13.33 -0.13 18.56
N SER A 41 -13.95 -0.48 19.70
CA SER A 41 -15.39 -0.30 19.92
C SER A 41 -15.83 1.15 20.12
N THR A 42 -14.91 2.11 20.18
CA THR A 42 -15.21 3.56 20.22
C THR A 42 -15.05 4.23 18.86
N LEU A 43 -14.78 3.48 17.79
CA LEU A 43 -14.57 4.00 16.43
C LEU A 43 -15.79 3.73 15.55
N SER A 44 -16.23 4.74 14.80
CA SER A 44 -17.31 4.70 13.82
C SER A 44 -16.84 4.17 12.45
N LEU A 45 -16.27 2.96 12.44
CA LEU A 45 -15.77 2.31 11.22
C LEU A 45 -16.90 1.64 10.43
N GLU A 46 -17.01 1.92 9.14
CA GLU A 46 -17.98 1.30 8.23
C GLU A 46 -17.35 0.63 7.01
N SER A 47 -17.91 -0.52 6.64
CA SER A 47 -17.75 -1.20 5.35
C SER A 47 -18.81 -0.73 4.35
N ASN A 48 -18.82 -1.32 3.15
CA ASN A 48 -19.89 -1.13 2.18
C ASN A 48 -21.24 -1.73 2.62
N PHE A 49 -21.24 -2.68 3.57
CA PHE A 49 -22.44 -3.42 4.00
C PHE A 49 -22.90 -3.09 5.43
N GLY A 50 -22.26 -2.11 6.09
CA GLY A 50 -22.59 -1.67 7.45
C GLY A 50 -21.36 -1.53 8.34
N PRO A 51 -21.54 -1.36 9.66
CA PRO A 51 -20.45 -1.20 10.63
C PRO A 51 -19.42 -2.33 10.57
N MET A 52 -18.15 -2.00 10.78
CA MET A 52 -17.09 -2.99 11.00
C MET A 52 -17.27 -3.67 12.37
N ASP A 53 -16.83 -4.91 12.49
CA ASP A 53 -16.81 -5.60 13.77
C ASP A 53 -15.57 -5.20 14.57
N SER A 54 -15.76 -4.52 15.71
CA SER A 54 -14.66 -4.04 16.55
C SER A 54 -13.76 -5.16 17.10
N GLU A 55 -14.23 -6.41 17.23
CA GLU A 55 -13.40 -7.53 17.68
C GLU A 55 -12.38 -7.96 16.61
N THR A 56 -12.71 -7.76 15.34
CA THR A 56 -11.84 -8.06 14.19
C THR A 56 -10.94 -6.89 13.81
N ILE A 57 -10.87 -5.82 14.61
CA ILE A 57 -9.92 -4.72 14.40
C ILE A 57 -8.62 -4.94 15.21
N GLY A 58 -7.51 -4.56 14.59
CA GLY A 58 -6.19 -4.41 15.20
C GLY A 58 -5.50 -3.17 14.65
N TYR A 59 -4.21 -2.98 14.98
CA TYR A 59 -3.46 -1.79 14.58
C TYR A 59 -2.16 -2.13 13.88
N LEU A 60 -1.85 -1.44 12.78
CA LEU A 60 -0.54 -1.50 12.15
C LEU A 60 0.50 -0.97 13.13
N GLN A 61 1.65 -1.64 13.20
CA GLN A 61 2.72 -1.22 14.09
C GLN A 61 3.69 -0.31 13.34
N PRO A 62 3.79 0.98 13.70
CA PRO A 62 4.73 1.91 13.08
C PRO A 62 6.17 1.47 13.34
N THR A 63 7.05 1.86 12.44
CA THR A 63 8.48 1.61 12.50
C THR A 63 9.21 2.93 12.23
N SER A 64 10.25 3.22 13.01
CA SER A 64 11.08 4.39 12.77
C SER A 64 11.79 4.27 11.42
N LYS A 65 11.89 5.38 10.67
CA LYS A 65 12.75 5.44 9.48
C LYS A 65 14.24 5.25 9.79
N ASP A 66 14.63 5.47 11.05
CA ASP A 66 15.99 5.28 11.55
C ASP A 66 16.19 3.89 12.18
N ALA A 67 15.23 2.97 12.06
CA ALA A 67 15.36 1.60 12.57
C ALA A 67 16.45 0.83 11.79
N PRO A 68 17.18 -0.10 12.44
CA PRO A 68 18.13 -0.96 11.74
C PRO A 68 17.47 -1.77 10.61
N LEU A 69 18.16 -1.89 9.47
CA LEU A 69 17.64 -2.54 8.27
C LEU A 69 17.22 -3.99 8.51
N GLU A 70 17.91 -4.72 9.40
CA GLU A 70 17.53 -6.07 9.80
C GLU A 70 16.19 -6.11 10.56
N VAL A 71 15.87 -5.08 11.37
CA VAL A 71 14.59 -4.96 12.08
C VAL A 71 13.46 -4.63 11.10
N MET A 72 13.72 -3.74 10.14
CA MET A 72 12.77 -3.44 9.07
C MET A 72 12.43 -4.68 8.24
N ARG A 73 13.45 -5.47 7.88
CA ARG A 73 13.26 -6.73 7.12
C ARG A 73 12.54 -7.79 7.94
N GLU A 74 12.91 -8.00 9.20
CA GLU A 74 12.21 -8.94 10.09
C GLU A 74 10.71 -8.60 10.21
N ARG A 75 10.36 -7.32 10.36
CA ARG A 75 8.95 -6.86 10.38
C ARG A 75 8.25 -7.13 9.06
N PHE A 76 8.86 -6.76 7.94
CA PHE A 76 8.27 -6.93 6.61
C PHE A 76 8.06 -8.41 6.25
N ASP A 77 9.01 -9.28 6.58
CA ASP A 77 8.91 -10.73 6.35
C ASP A 77 7.86 -11.40 7.24
N ARG A 78 7.70 -10.91 8.48
CA ARG A 78 6.71 -11.43 9.45
C ARG A 78 5.30 -10.95 9.15
N ASP A 79 5.13 -9.66 8.92
CA ASP A 79 3.83 -8.99 8.89
C ASP A 79 3.30 -8.75 7.46
N GLY A 80 4.18 -8.81 6.46
CA GLY A 80 3.90 -8.53 5.06
C GLY A 80 3.86 -7.05 4.66
N TYR A 81 4.02 -6.15 5.64
CA TYR A 81 4.08 -4.71 5.48
C TYR A 81 5.15 -4.08 6.37
N LEU A 82 5.48 -2.81 6.10
CA LEU A 82 6.36 -1.97 6.88
C LEU A 82 5.80 -0.53 6.87
N PHE A 83 5.24 -0.09 7.99
CA PHE A 83 4.69 1.25 8.16
C PHE A 83 5.78 2.20 8.67
N ILE A 84 6.33 3.03 7.77
CA ILE A 84 7.39 4.00 8.12
C ILE A 84 6.78 5.36 8.39
N LYS A 85 6.99 5.85 9.61
CA LYS A 85 6.57 7.18 10.03
C LYS A 85 7.53 8.24 9.50
N GLY A 86 7.00 9.29 8.87
CA GLY A 86 7.81 10.41 8.34
C GLY A 86 8.93 10.02 7.36
N CYS A 87 8.64 9.03 6.50
CA CYS A 87 9.54 8.51 5.45
C CYS A 87 9.93 9.57 4.41
N ILE A 88 8.99 10.44 4.04
CA ILE A 88 9.20 11.59 3.15
C ILE A 88 9.01 12.89 3.93
N PRO A 89 9.48 14.05 3.44
CA PRO A 89 9.19 15.34 4.07
C PRO A 89 7.69 15.57 4.16
N LYS A 90 7.26 16.13 5.29
CA LYS A 90 5.86 16.46 5.52
C LYS A 90 5.40 17.55 4.56
N GLU A 91 6.31 18.45 4.23
CA GLU A 91 6.15 19.61 3.36
C GLU A 91 5.81 19.15 1.93
N ASP A 92 6.61 18.28 1.31
CA ASP A 92 6.33 17.65 0.01
C ASP A 92 4.93 17.01 -0.04
N SER A 93 4.52 16.34 1.04
CA SER A 93 3.21 15.70 1.14
C SER A 93 2.05 16.71 1.25
N LEU A 94 2.26 17.86 1.89
CA LEU A 94 1.24 18.90 2.03
C LEU A 94 1.18 19.82 0.80
N GLU A 95 2.31 20.08 0.15
CA GLU A 95 2.37 20.79 -1.14
C GLU A 95 1.65 20.00 -2.23
N CYS A 96 1.93 18.69 -2.37
CA CYS A 96 1.18 17.83 -3.28
C CYS A 96 -0.33 17.75 -2.92
N ARG A 97 -0.70 17.87 -1.63
CA ARG A 97 -2.12 17.92 -1.21
C ARG A 97 -2.80 19.20 -1.66
N HIS A 98 -2.17 20.35 -1.37
CA HIS A 98 -2.61 21.67 -1.79
C HIS A 98 -2.82 21.73 -3.31
N ASP A 99 -1.82 21.27 -4.07
CA ASP A 99 -1.85 21.34 -5.53
C ASP A 99 -2.88 20.40 -6.14
N TYR A 100 -3.03 19.18 -5.60
CA TYR A 100 -4.08 18.27 -6.01
C TYR A 100 -5.47 18.88 -5.80
N PHE A 101 -5.75 19.42 -4.63
CA PHE A 101 -7.08 19.96 -4.35
C PHE A 101 -7.33 21.29 -5.09
N SER A 102 -6.31 22.12 -5.29
CA SER A 102 -6.38 23.28 -6.19
C SER A 102 -6.69 22.88 -7.63
N TYR A 103 -6.07 21.79 -8.12
CA TYR A 103 -6.33 21.23 -9.45
C TYR A 103 -7.75 20.65 -9.57
N MET A 104 -8.26 20.00 -8.51
CA MET A 104 -9.60 19.43 -8.47
C MET A 104 -10.73 20.45 -8.22
N ALA A 105 -10.42 21.64 -7.70
CA ALA A 105 -11.40 22.66 -7.31
C ALA A 105 -12.48 22.97 -8.39
N PRO A 106 -12.18 23.05 -9.71
CA PRO A 106 -13.18 23.29 -10.76
C PRO A 106 -14.25 22.19 -10.92
N SER A 107 -14.14 21.05 -10.22
CA SER A 107 -15.20 20.03 -10.15
C SER A 107 -16.26 20.29 -9.06
N GLY A 108 -16.06 21.31 -8.22
CA GLY A 108 -16.89 21.54 -7.03
C GLY A 108 -16.74 20.45 -5.96
N LEU A 109 -15.58 19.78 -5.92
CA LEU A 109 -15.24 18.77 -4.91
C LEU A 109 -15.06 19.37 -3.51
N LEU A 110 -14.56 20.61 -3.45
CA LEU A 110 -14.20 21.29 -2.21
C LEU A 110 -15.31 22.19 -1.68
N LYS A 111 -15.31 22.40 -0.36
CA LYS A 111 -16.12 23.41 0.30
C LYS A 111 -15.57 24.81 0.02
N ASP A 112 -16.44 25.71 -0.42
CA ASP A 112 -16.07 27.10 -0.65
C ASP A 112 -15.55 27.79 0.63
N GLY A 113 -14.49 28.59 0.48
CA GLY A 113 -13.91 29.36 1.59
C GLY A 113 -13.02 28.57 2.56
N THR A 114 -12.71 27.31 2.27
CA THR A 114 -11.67 26.53 3.00
C THR A 114 -10.34 26.52 2.26
N ASP A 115 -9.23 26.30 2.97
CA ASP A 115 -7.92 26.08 2.35
C ASP A 115 -7.94 24.77 1.53
N THR A 116 -7.32 24.78 0.35
CA THR A 116 -7.23 23.59 -0.50
C THR A 116 -6.40 22.49 0.17
N VAL A 117 -5.42 22.84 1.01
CA VAL A 117 -4.63 21.85 1.76
C VAL A 117 -5.46 21.08 2.79
N ASP A 118 -6.54 21.65 3.32
CA ASP A 118 -7.43 20.92 4.23
C ASP A 118 -8.22 19.84 3.48
N GLY A 119 -8.62 20.12 2.23
CA GLY A 119 -9.39 19.19 1.40
C GLY A 119 -10.76 18.89 2.00
N ILE A 120 -11.48 19.91 2.49
CA ILE A 120 -12.83 19.76 3.06
C ILE A 120 -13.84 19.49 1.94
N TYR A 121 -14.67 18.46 2.10
CA TYR A 121 -15.68 18.09 1.11
C TYR A 121 -16.80 19.12 1.00
N SER A 122 -17.28 19.36 -0.22
CA SER A 122 -18.35 20.31 -0.52
C SER A 122 -19.73 19.96 0.06
N GLY A 123 -19.93 18.71 0.50
CA GLY A 123 -21.23 18.22 0.97
C GLY A 123 -22.25 17.94 -0.14
N ALA A 124 -21.81 17.93 -1.40
CA ALA A 124 -22.62 17.58 -2.57
C ALA A 124 -22.98 16.08 -2.61
N ASP A 125 -23.68 15.61 -3.66
CA ASP A 125 -23.94 14.18 -3.83
C ASP A 125 -22.63 13.44 -4.14
N THR A 126 -22.18 12.63 -3.17
CA THR A 126 -21.01 11.73 -3.23
C THR A 126 -20.94 10.91 -4.52
N LYS A 127 -22.07 10.55 -5.14
CA LYS A 127 -22.11 9.80 -6.40
C LYS A 127 -21.42 10.53 -7.54
N LYS A 128 -21.44 11.87 -7.57
CA LYS A 128 -20.76 12.66 -8.62
C LYS A 128 -19.24 12.49 -8.60
N TYR A 129 -18.68 12.14 -7.45
CA TYR A 129 -17.23 12.01 -7.23
C TYR A 129 -16.75 10.56 -7.30
N LEU A 130 -17.50 9.71 -8.02
CA LEU A 130 -17.13 8.32 -8.27
C LEU A 130 -16.10 8.22 -9.43
N PRO A 131 -15.08 7.35 -9.30
CA PRO A 131 -14.14 7.08 -10.37
C PRO A 131 -14.83 6.41 -11.57
N PRO A 132 -14.18 6.39 -12.75
CA PRO A 132 -14.67 5.67 -13.92
C PRO A 132 -15.01 4.21 -13.64
N GLY A 133 -16.20 3.76 -14.07
CA GLY A 133 -16.63 2.37 -13.90
C GLY A 133 -18.14 2.18 -13.86
N ASN A 134 -18.58 0.93 -13.64
CA ASN A 134 -19.98 0.51 -13.72
C ASN A 134 -20.93 1.28 -12.78
N LEU A 135 -20.46 1.73 -11.61
CA LEU A 135 -21.29 2.48 -10.67
C LEU A 135 -21.78 3.82 -11.24
N ARG A 136 -20.96 4.53 -12.03
CA ARG A 136 -21.41 5.77 -12.69
C ARG A 136 -22.57 5.53 -13.65
N ARG A 137 -22.52 4.43 -14.40
CA ARG A 137 -23.61 3.97 -15.28
C ARG A 137 -24.86 3.60 -14.49
N LEU A 138 -24.71 2.86 -13.39
CA LEU A 138 -25.83 2.44 -12.54
C LEU A 138 -26.53 3.61 -11.83
N PHE A 139 -25.79 4.66 -11.47
CA PHE A 139 -26.35 5.89 -10.90
C PHE A 139 -26.81 6.91 -11.95
N GLY A 140 -26.79 6.57 -13.25
CA GLY A 140 -27.30 7.43 -14.31
C GLY A 140 -26.49 8.71 -14.55
N LEU A 141 -25.22 8.76 -14.12
CA LEU A 141 -24.33 9.93 -14.23
C LEU A 141 -23.78 10.15 -15.65
N LYS A 142 -24.52 9.73 -16.67
CA LYS A 142 -24.18 9.98 -18.07
C LYS A 142 -24.57 11.41 -18.39
N ASP A 143 -23.65 12.16 -19.00
CA ASP A 143 -23.88 13.55 -19.40
C ASP A 143 -24.16 14.52 -18.21
N ASP A 144 -23.64 14.22 -17.00
CA ASP A 144 -23.63 15.15 -15.86
C ASP A 144 -22.32 15.96 -15.88
N PRO A 145 -22.35 17.27 -16.22
CA PRO A 145 -21.12 18.03 -16.48
C PRO A 145 -20.18 18.16 -15.27
N GLN A 146 -20.72 18.14 -14.06
CA GLN A 146 -19.92 18.25 -12.84
C GLN A 146 -19.21 16.93 -12.55
N SER A 147 -19.96 15.83 -12.66
CA SER A 147 -19.48 14.46 -12.49
C SER A 147 -18.43 14.10 -13.56
N ASP A 148 -18.62 14.58 -14.79
CA ASP A 148 -17.69 14.34 -15.89
C ASP A 148 -16.44 15.23 -15.78
N ARG A 149 -16.58 16.49 -15.32
CA ARG A 149 -15.44 17.36 -14.99
C ARG A 149 -14.58 16.80 -13.85
N TYR A 150 -15.20 16.18 -12.83
CA TYR A 150 -14.48 15.45 -11.79
C TYR A 150 -13.65 14.29 -12.38
N VAL A 151 -14.24 13.47 -13.26
CA VAL A 151 -13.53 12.35 -13.88
C VAL A 151 -12.39 12.81 -14.78
N GLU A 152 -12.60 13.85 -15.59
CA GLU A 152 -11.56 14.44 -16.44
C GLU A 152 -10.33 14.81 -15.59
N LEU A 153 -10.54 15.60 -14.53
CA LEU A 153 -9.49 16.06 -13.63
C LEU A 153 -8.84 14.91 -12.83
N MET A 154 -9.63 13.96 -12.34
CA MET A 154 -9.11 12.79 -11.61
C MET A 154 -8.19 11.92 -12.50
N VAL A 155 -8.54 11.74 -13.77
CA VAL A 155 -7.72 10.99 -14.72
C VAL A 155 -6.45 11.79 -15.07
N SER A 156 -6.58 13.07 -15.45
CA SER A 156 -5.44 13.90 -15.86
C SER A 156 -4.48 14.25 -14.72
N ALA A 157 -4.93 14.21 -13.46
CA ALA A 157 -4.07 14.40 -12.28
C ALA A 157 -2.90 13.39 -12.21
N HIS A 158 -3.03 12.20 -12.83
CA HIS A 158 -1.96 11.20 -12.90
C HIS A 158 -0.78 11.63 -13.80
N GLU A 159 -0.94 12.68 -14.62
CA GLU A 159 0.10 13.31 -15.44
C GLU A 159 0.34 14.78 -15.08
N ALA A 160 -0.34 15.31 -14.07
CA ALA A 160 -0.19 16.69 -13.68
C ALA A 160 1.22 16.95 -13.11
N PRO A 161 1.89 18.07 -13.45
CA PRO A 161 3.27 18.32 -13.05
C PRO A 161 3.53 18.18 -11.54
N PHE A 162 2.65 18.73 -10.69
CA PHE A 162 2.79 18.62 -9.23
C PHE A 162 2.91 17.15 -8.76
N TYR A 163 2.10 16.27 -9.35
CA TYR A 163 2.06 14.86 -8.99
C TYR A 163 3.28 14.10 -9.55
N LEU A 164 3.70 14.41 -10.78
CA LEU A 164 4.89 13.82 -11.37
C LEU A 164 6.18 14.26 -10.65
N GLU A 165 6.26 15.47 -10.12
CA GLU A 165 7.36 15.89 -9.23
C GLU A 165 7.28 15.20 -7.86
N PHE A 166 6.10 15.08 -7.25
CA PHE A 166 5.91 14.31 -6.01
C PHE A 166 6.38 12.85 -6.16
N CYS A 167 6.06 12.20 -7.29
CA CYS A 167 6.55 10.85 -7.62
C CYS A 167 8.08 10.76 -7.86
N LYS A 168 8.79 11.88 -7.98
CA LYS A 168 10.26 11.92 -8.01
C LYS A 168 10.90 12.09 -6.64
N ASN A 169 10.11 12.20 -5.55
CA ASN A 169 10.62 12.40 -4.19
C ASN A 169 11.85 11.50 -3.90
N LYS A 170 12.94 12.15 -3.49
CA LYS A 170 14.23 11.50 -3.35
C LYS A 170 14.29 10.58 -2.13
N GLN A 171 13.74 11.01 -0.99
CA GLN A 171 13.79 10.22 0.25
C GLN A 171 13.04 8.89 0.10
N LEU A 172 11.91 8.86 -0.60
CA LEU A 172 11.19 7.63 -0.95
C LEU A 172 12.05 6.67 -1.77
N ARG A 173 12.72 7.19 -2.82
CA ARG A 173 13.56 6.38 -3.72
C ARG A 173 14.82 5.88 -3.03
N ASP A 174 15.45 6.73 -2.22
CA ASP A 174 16.59 6.37 -1.37
C ASP A 174 16.20 5.28 -0.37
N PHE A 175 15.05 5.43 0.31
CA PHE A 175 14.52 4.44 1.25
C PHE A 175 14.27 3.10 0.56
N VAL A 176 13.58 3.10 -0.58
CA VAL A 176 13.30 1.86 -1.34
C VAL A 176 14.61 1.17 -1.72
N GLY A 177 15.58 1.89 -2.30
CA GLY A 177 16.88 1.33 -2.67
C GLY A 177 17.67 0.78 -1.48
N HIS A 178 17.65 1.47 -0.34
CA HIS A 178 18.29 1.01 0.89
C HIS A 178 17.60 -0.25 1.46
N PHE A 179 16.26 -0.25 1.52
CA PHE A 179 15.47 -1.32 2.10
C PHE A 179 15.60 -2.62 1.28
N THR A 180 15.40 -2.54 -0.03
CA THR A 180 15.44 -3.71 -0.93
C THR A 180 16.86 -4.12 -1.31
N GLY A 181 17.83 -3.20 -1.26
CA GLY A 181 19.17 -3.39 -1.82
C GLY A 181 19.24 -3.25 -3.34
N TRP A 182 18.17 -2.77 -4.00
CA TRP A 182 18.19 -2.50 -5.44
C TRP A 182 19.00 -1.24 -5.72
N ALA A 183 20.00 -1.34 -6.61
CA ALA A 183 20.88 -0.22 -6.94
C ALA A 183 20.13 0.94 -7.64
N ASN A 184 19.14 0.62 -8.47
CA ASN A 184 18.35 1.58 -9.23
C ASN A 184 16.86 1.18 -9.20
N PRO A 185 16.13 1.39 -8.08
CA PRO A 185 14.73 0.99 -7.97
C PRO A 185 13.86 1.70 -9.02
N HIS A 186 13.23 0.93 -9.90
CA HIS A 186 12.42 1.45 -11.00
C HIS A 186 10.97 1.59 -10.53
N MET A 187 10.42 2.81 -10.59
CA MET A 187 9.02 3.06 -10.26
C MET A 187 8.15 2.80 -11.51
N LEU A 188 7.12 1.98 -11.40
CA LEU A 188 6.14 1.76 -12.47
C LEU A 188 5.38 3.07 -12.78
N GLN A 189 5.03 3.30 -14.04
CA GLN A 189 4.35 4.53 -14.46
C GLN A 189 2.87 4.55 -14.06
N ARG A 190 2.21 3.38 -14.02
CA ARG A 190 0.86 3.25 -13.49
C ARG A 190 0.92 3.37 -11.97
N SER A 191 0.39 4.47 -11.47
CA SER A 191 0.12 4.72 -10.06
C SER A 191 -1.37 4.96 -9.87
N MET A 192 -1.86 4.86 -8.63
CA MET A 192 -3.28 5.05 -8.33
C MET A 192 -3.47 6.25 -7.40
N LEU A 193 -3.53 7.45 -7.96
CA LEU A 193 -3.85 8.68 -7.21
C LEU A 193 -5.38 8.75 -7.00
N ARG A 194 -5.83 8.73 -5.75
CA ARG A 194 -7.25 8.62 -5.43
C ARG A 194 -7.68 9.51 -4.25
N ALA A 195 -8.72 10.31 -4.48
CA ALA A 195 -9.50 10.98 -3.46
C ALA A 195 -10.72 10.14 -3.06
N PHE A 196 -11.02 10.09 -1.75
CA PHE A 196 -12.18 9.41 -1.18
C PHE A 196 -12.96 10.42 -0.34
N VAL A 197 -14.12 10.85 -0.86
CA VAL A 197 -15.04 11.77 -0.17
C VAL A 197 -15.76 11.04 0.98
N PRO A 198 -16.27 11.76 2.00
CA PRO A 198 -17.08 11.16 3.05
C PRO A 198 -18.19 10.24 2.50
N ASN A 199 -18.37 9.07 3.12
CA ASN A 199 -19.34 8.05 2.75
C ASN A 199 -19.19 7.41 1.34
N SER A 200 -18.11 7.69 0.59
CA SER A 200 -17.89 7.05 -0.72
C SER A 200 -17.70 5.53 -0.63
N GLU A 201 -17.77 4.88 -1.79
CA GLU A 201 -17.29 3.50 -1.96
C GLU A 201 -15.82 3.35 -1.53
N LEU A 202 -15.50 2.18 -1.00
CA LEU A 202 -14.19 1.82 -0.47
C LEU A 202 -13.33 0.99 -1.44
N THR A 203 -12.05 0.83 -1.13
CA THR A 203 -11.17 -0.13 -1.82
C THR A 203 -11.56 -1.56 -1.43
N PRO A 204 -12.01 -2.42 -2.35
CA PRO A 204 -12.43 -3.80 -2.04
C PRO A 204 -11.25 -4.66 -1.59
N VAL A 205 -11.54 -5.82 -0.99
CA VAL A 205 -10.52 -6.76 -0.49
C VAL A 205 -9.75 -7.37 -1.66
N HIS A 206 -8.45 -7.13 -1.75
CA HIS A 206 -7.58 -7.69 -2.79
C HIS A 206 -6.10 -7.69 -2.36
N PHE A 207 -5.21 -8.15 -3.24
CA PHE A 207 -3.77 -7.96 -3.13
C PHE A 207 -3.18 -7.60 -4.51
N ASP A 208 -2.09 -6.84 -4.53
CA ASP A 208 -1.56 -6.20 -5.74
C ASP A 208 -1.15 -7.18 -6.86
N GLN A 209 -0.64 -8.36 -6.52
CA GLN A 209 -0.17 -9.35 -7.50
C GLN A 209 -1.27 -9.79 -8.47
N MET A 210 -2.54 -9.74 -8.08
CA MET A 210 -3.69 -10.08 -8.93
C MET A 210 -3.68 -9.28 -10.24
N TYR A 211 -3.20 -8.03 -10.22
CA TYR A 211 -3.13 -7.12 -11.38
C TYR A 211 -1.74 -7.09 -12.06
N LEU A 212 -0.72 -7.69 -11.43
CA LEU A 212 0.69 -7.65 -11.85
C LEU A 212 1.18 -9.00 -12.42
N ARG A 213 0.26 -9.89 -12.79
CA ARG A 213 0.53 -11.27 -13.22
C ARG A 213 1.39 -11.45 -14.48
N ALA A 214 1.67 -10.41 -15.27
CA ALA A 214 2.65 -10.53 -16.35
C ALA A 214 4.11 -10.36 -15.86
N GLY A 215 4.31 -10.18 -14.56
CA GLY A 215 5.60 -10.24 -13.88
C GLY A 215 5.58 -11.17 -12.66
N PRO A 216 6.75 -11.57 -12.16
CA PRO A 216 6.87 -12.27 -10.89
C PRO A 216 6.46 -11.35 -9.71
N PRO A 217 6.10 -11.94 -8.56
CA PRO A 217 5.63 -11.25 -7.36
C PRO A 217 6.78 -10.60 -6.58
N THR A 218 7.49 -9.67 -7.23
CA THR A 218 8.71 -9.03 -6.71
C THR A 218 8.61 -7.50 -6.60
N SER A 219 7.44 -6.91 -6.84
CA SER A 219 7.24 -5.47 -6.62
C SER A 219 7.20 -5.13 -5.14
N LEU A 220 7.60 -3.91 -4.81
CA LEU A 220 7.34 -3.27 -3.52
C LEU A 220 6.35 -2.15 -3.75
N THR A 221 5.15 -2.26 -3.17
CA THR A 221 4.14 -1.20 -3.25
C THR A 221 4.35 -0.25 -2.07
N ALA A 222 4.37 1.06 -2.36
CA ALA A 222 4.35 2.13 -1.37
C ALA A 222 2.99 2.83 -1.45
N TRP A 223 2.18 2.66 -0.42
CA TRP A 223 0.97 3.46 -0.20
C TRP A 223 1.34 4.72 0.58
N ILE A 224 1.00 5.87 0.02
CA ILE A 224 1.39 7.18 0.53
C ILE A 224 0.13 8.00 0.82
N PRO A 225 -0.23 8.24 2.09
CA PRO A 225 -1.24 9.22 2.46
C PRO A 225 -0.72 10.63 2.13
N ILE A 226 -1.48 11.38 1.33
CA ILE A 226 -1.13 12.74 0.92
C ILE A 226 -1.91 13.70 1.83
N GLY A 227 -1.35 13.94 3.01
CA GLY A 227 -2.04 14.55 4.16
C GLY A 227 -2.24 13.59 5.33
N GLY A 228 -2.76 14.11 6.44
CA GLY A 228 -3.20 13.28 7.55
C GLY A 228 -4.50 12.54 7.26
N VAL A 229 -4.66 11.34 7.83
CA VAL A 229 -5.85 10.49 7.72
C VAL A 229 -6.16 9.89 9.09
N SER A 230 -7.28 10.31 9.68
CA SER A 230 -7.75 9.79 10.97
C SER A 230 -8.15 8.31 10.87
N LEU A 231 -8.28 7.62 12.02
CA LEU A 231 -8.75 6.23 12.08
C LEU A 231 -10.10 6.04 11.36
N GLU A 232 -10.98 7.04 11.43
CA GLU A 232 -12.32 7.03 10.86
C GLU A 232 -12.38 7.59 9.42
N ALA A 233 -11.39 8.37 8.98
CA ALA A 233 -11.23 8.77 7.57
C ALA A 233 -10.97 7.59 6.62
N GLY A 234 -10.85 6.38 7.15
CA GLY A 234 -10.83 5.14 6.39
C GLY A 234 -9.58 4.99 5.55
N GLY A 235 -8.39 5.10 6.16
CA GLY A 235 -7.11 4.80 5.49
C GLY A 235 -7.03 3.37 4.95
N LEU A 236 -5.92 3.05 4.26
CA LEU A 236 -5.69 1.68 3.82
C LEU A 236 -5.54 0.77 5.06
N MET A 237 -6.14 -0.41 5.02
CA MET A 237 -6.11 -1.40 6.08
C MET A 237 -5.69 -2.76 5.55
N TYR A 238 -4.94 -3.51 6.36
CA TYR A 238 -4.32 -4.77 5.96
C TYR A 238 -4.83 -5.93 6.80
N LEU A 239 -5.02 -7.10 6.20
CA LEU A 239 -5.45 -8.27 6.93
C LEU A 239 -4.25 -8.96 7.58
N GLU A 240 -4.29 -9.08 8.90
CA GLU A 240 -3.21 -9.59 9.75
C GLU A 240 -2.62 -10.92 9.25
N GLY A 241 -1.33 -10.92 8.94
CA GLY A 241 -0.58 -12.12 8.52
C GLY A 241 -0.96 -12.70 7.16
N SER A 242 -1.77 -12.00 6.34
CA SER A 242 -2.41 -12.53 5.12
C SER A 242 -1.52 -12.77 3.90
N THR A 243 -0.20 -12.65 4.01
CA THR A 243 0.73 -12.98 2.92
C THR A 243 0.64 -14.47 2.53
N ASP A 244 0.23 -15.34 3.46
CA ASP A 244 -0.09 -16.75 3.21
C ASP A 244 -1.33 -16.92 2.31
N ILE A 245 -2.38 -16.15 2.56
CA ILE A 245 -3.63 -16.12 1.78
C ILE A 245 -3.33 -15.68 0.34
N GLY A 246 -2.63 -14.56 0.14
CA GLY A 246 -2.32 -14.07 -1.21
C GLY A 246 -1.48 -15.07 -2.03
N LYS A 247 -0.45 -15.68 -1.41
CA LYS A 247 0.35 -16.75 -2.05
C LYS A 247 -0.51 -17.94 -2.45
N LYS A 248 -1.32 -18.46 -1.52
CA LYS A 248 -2.22 -19.59 -1.79
C LYS A 248 -3.23 -19.27 -2.90
N THR A 249 -3.76 -18.05 -2.95
CA THR A 249 -4.70 -17.62 -4.00
C THR A 249 -4.04 -17.63 -5.38
N GLU A 250 -2.81 -17.15 -5.53
CA GLU A 250 -2.10 -17.22 -6.82
C GLU A 250 -1.70 -18.66 -7.19
N ASP A 251 -1.26 -19.47 -6.22
CA ASP A 251 -0.96 -20.90 -6.45
C ASP A 251 -2.20 -21.66 -6.95
N ASP A 252 -3.37 -21.38 -6.37
CA ASP A 252 -4.63 -22.01 -6.77
C ASP A 252 -5.17 -21.44 -8.09
N PHE A 253 -4.97 -20.15 -8.37
CA PHE A 253 -5.27 -19.57 -9.69
C PHE A 253 -4.43 -20.24 -10.78
N ALA A 254 -3.11 -20.37 -10.59
CA ALA A 254 -2.20 -20.98 -11.57
C ALA A 254 -2.49 -22.46 -11.84
N LYS A 255 -2.93 -23.23 -10.83
CA LYS A 255 -3.38 -24.62 -11.02
C LYS A 255 -4.65 -24.70 -11.88
N ASN A 256 -5.55 -23.75 -11.73
CA ASN A 256 -6.88 -23.76 -12.35
C ASN A 256 -6.98 -22.94 -13.65
N SER A 257 -5.89 -22.32 -14.13
CA SER A 257 -5.89 -21.41 -15.28
C SER A 257 -5.72 -22.10 -16.66
N GLN A 258 -5.94 -23.42 -16.75
CA GLN A 258 -5.73 -24.19 -17.99
C GLN A 258 -6.76 -23.89 -19.09
N ASN A 259 -7.92 -23.33 -18.71
CA ASN A 259 -8.99 -22.86 -19.60
C ASN A 259 -8.77 -21.44 -20.15
N LEU A 260 -7.70 -20.75 -19.73
CA LEU A 260 -7.42 -19.36 -20.08
C LEU A 260 -6.30 -19.26 -21.12
N THR A 261 -6.44 -18.32 -22.06
CA THR A 261 -5.34 -17.84 -22.90
C THR A 261 -4.26 -17.13 -22.08
N ASP A 262 -3.05 -16.97 -22.62
CA ASP A 262 -1.96 -16.29 -21.93
C ASP A 262 -2.33 -14.84 -21.53
N GLU A 263 -3.11 -14.15 -22.37
CA GLU A 263 -3.62 -12.79 -22.14
C GLU A 263 -4.67 -12.74 -21.01
N GLU A 264 -5.55 -13.73 -20.94
CA GLU A 264 -6.54 -13.85 -19.85
C GLU A 264 -5.87 -14.20 -18.51
N ARG A 265 -4.83 -15.06 -18.51
CA ARG A 265 -4.11 -15.45 -17.28
C ARG A 265 -3.45 -14.26 -16.59
N ILE A 266 -2.94 -13.29 -17.36
CA ILE A 266 -2.32 -12.08 -16.81
C ILE A 266 -3.34 -11.00 -16.45
N SER A 267 -4.61 -11.14 -16.83
CA SER A 267 -5.69 -10.23 -16.46
C SER A 267 -6.24 -10.56 -15.07
N ALA A 268 -6.56 -9.54 -14.27
CA ALA A 268 -7.40 -9.71 -13.07
C ALA A 268 -8.89 -9.81 -13.41
N PHE A 269 -9.26 -9.44 -14.64
CA PHE A 269 -10.62 -9.45 -15.19
C PHE A 269 -10.73 -10.61 -16.17
N ASN A 270 -10.92 -11.82 -15.64
CA ASN A 270 -11.11 -13.04 -16.42
C ASN A 270 -12.15 -13.95 -15.75
N GLN A 271 -12.63 -14.98 -16.46
CA GLN A 271 -13.70 -15.87 -16.01
C GLN A 271 -13.41 -16.70 -14.73
N ASN A 272 -12.15 -16.82 -14.32
CA ASN A 272 -11.74 -17.52 -13.09
C ASN A 272 -11.56 -16.56 -11.89
N MET A 273 -11.93 -15.29 -12.04
CA MET A 273 -11.86 -14.25 -11.00
C MET A 273 -13.27 -13.74 -10.66
N ASN A 274 -13.46 -13.18 -9.46
CA ASN A 274 -14.72 -12.50 -9.15
C ASN A 274 -14.90 -11.28 -10.07
N ASP A 275 -16.16 -10.96 -10.40
CA ASP A 275 -16.50 -9.77 -11.18
C ASP A 275 -15.95 -8.50 -10.51
N GLY A 276 -15.17 -7.72 -11.27
CA GLY A 276 -14.46 -6.53 -10.78
C GLY A 276 -13.06 -6.77 -10.20
N GLY A 277 -12.52 -8.00 -10.21
CA GLY A 277 -11.10 -8.26 -9.97
C GLY A 277 -10.64 -8.09 -8.52
N PHE A 278 -11.41 -8.58 -7.56
CA PHE A 278 -11.11 -8.54 -6.12
C PHE A 278 -11.50 -9.86 -5.42
N LEU A 279 -11.06 -10.09 -4.19
CA LEU A 279 -11.42 -11.27 -3.40
C LEU A 279 -12.79 -11.15 -2.73
N SER A 280 -13.14 -9.96 -2.24
CA SER A 280 -14.45 -9.67 -1.63
C SER A 280 -14.75 -8.16 -1.66
N ARG A 281 -16.04 -7.80 -1.61
CA ARG A 281 -16.50 -6.44 -1.28
C ARG A 281 -16.85 -6.27 0.20
N ASP A 282 -17.10 -7.38 0.89
CA ASP A 282 -17.46 -7.40 2.30
C ASP A 282 -16.21 -7.68 3.13
N THR A 283 -15.66 -6.61 3.71
CA THR A 283 -14.51 -6.66 4.60
C THR A 283 -14.84 -7.35 5.93
N VAL A 284 -16.07 -7.24 6.42
CA VAL A 284 -16.49 -7.80 7.71
C VAL A 284 -16.57 -9.33 7.62
N SER A 285 -17.30 -9.85 6.62
CA SER A 285 -17.40 -11.30 6.41
C SER A 285 -16.04 -11.91 6.06
N TYR A 286 -15.26 -11.27 5.18
CA TYR A 286 -13.94 -11.77 4.80
C TYR A 286 -12.97 -11.88 5.98
N GLY A 287 -12.91 -10.87 6.86
CA GLY A 287 -12.07 -10.92 8.06
C GLY A 287 -12.48 -12.03 9.03
N LYS A 288 -13.79 -12.25 9.20
CA LYS A 288 -14.36 -13.31 10.04
C LYS A 288 -14.08 -14.71 9.50
N GLU A 289 -14.26 -14.92 8.19
CA GLU A 289 -13.99 -16.18 7.51
C GLU A 289 -12.50 -16.53 7.55
N ALA A 290 -11.63 -15.55 7.28
CA ALA A 290 -10.18 -15.71 7.41
C ALA A 290 -9.69 -15.86 8.87
N ARG A 291 -10.52 -15.47 9.85
CA ARG A 291 -10.18 -15.39 11.29
C ARG A 291 -8.93 -14.54 11.57
N ARG A 292 -8.82 -13.41 10.87
CA ARG A 292 -7.71 -12.45 10.97
C ARG A 292 -8.25 -11.06 11.28
N LYS A 293 -7.42 -10.21 11.89
CA LYS A 293 -7.78 -8.82 12.16
C LYS A 293 -7.50 -7.89 10.97
N TRP A 294 -8.35 -6.90 10.77
CA TRP A 294 -8.05 -5.74 9.94
C TRP A 294 -7.21 -4.75 10.74
N LEU A 295 -5.97 -4.56 10.32
CA LEU A 295 -5.00 -3.66 10.91
C LEU A 295 -5.18 -2.26 10.30
N ILE A 296 -5.53 -1.30 11.15
CA ILE A 296 -5.70 0.12 10.79
C ILE A 296 -4.60 0.99 11.44
N ALA A 297 -4.43 2.22 10.99
CA ALA A 297 -3.62 3.23 11.68
C ALA A 297 -4.18 4.63 11.45
N GLU A 298 -3.75 5.57 12.29
CA GLU A 298 -3.78 6.98 11.98
C GLU A 298 -2.52 7.35 11.21
N TYR A 299 -2.68 8.17 10.18
CA TYR A 299 -1.62 8.54 9.27
C TYR A 299 -1.33 10.03 9.31
N GLU A 300 -0.07 10.40 9.19
CA GLU A 300 0.41 11.77 9.12
C GLU A 300 1.04 12.06 7.75
N ALA A 301 1.01 13.33 7.33
CA ALA A 301 1.75 13.75 6.14
C ALA A 301 3.25 13.46 6.31
N GLY A 302 3.82 12.73 5.36
CA GLY A 302 5.19 12.20 5.41
C GLY A 302 5.29 10.70 5.64
N ASP A 303 4.22 10.05 6.12
CA ASP A 303 4.19 8.59 6.30
C ASP A 303 4.19 7.83 4.98
N VAL A 304 4.70 6.59 4.99
CA VAL A 304 4.58 5.64 3.87
C VAL A 304 4.38 4.23 4.43
N ILE A 305 3.46 3.45 3.85
CA ILE A 305 3.36 2.02 4.11
C ILE A 305 3.91 1.26 2.91
N PHE A 306 4.94 0.46 3.14
CA PHE A 306 5.43 -0.49 2.14
C PHE A 306 4.75 -1.84 2.36
N HIS A 307 4.32 -2.52 1.31
CA HIS A 307 3.76 -3.87 1.40
C HIS A 307 4.20 -4.79 0.25
N ASN A 308 4.25 -6.09 0.52
CA ASN A 308 4.57 -7.08 -0.50
C ASN A 308 3.36 -7.37 -1.41
N PRO A 309 3.55 -7.93 -2.63
CA PRO A 309 2.49 -8.07 -3.63
C PRO A 309 1.32 -8.97 -3.22
N TYR A 310 1.49 -9.81 -2.20
CA TYR A 310 0.49 -10.75 -1.69
C TYR A 310 -0.29 -10.22 -0.49
N MET A 311 0.06 -9.04 0.04
CA MET A 311 -0.54 -8.55 1.26
C MET A 311 -2.00 -8.15 1.01
N VAL A 312 -2.94 -8.85 1.66
CA VAL A 312 -4.37 -8.61 1.48
C VAL A 312 -4.77 -7.33 2.19
N HIS A 313 -5.39 -6.42 1.46
CA HIS A 313 -5.74 -5.09 1.92
C HIS A 313 -7.08 -4.60 1.34
N ALA A 314 -7.62 -3.57 1.99
CA ALA A 314 -8.89 -2.92 1.68
C ALA A 314 -8.89 -1.50 2.27
N SER A 315 -10.02 -0.79 2.24
CA SER A 315 -10.23 0.38 3.12
C SER A 315 -11.60 0.32 3.80
N CYS A 316 -11.80 1.11 4.85
CA CYS A 316 -13.14 1.46 5.31
C CYS A 316 -13.72 2.59 4.45
N LYS A 317 -15.00 2.93 4.67
CA LYS A 317 -15.58 4.22 4.23
C LYS A 317 -14.87 5.37 4.93
N ASN A 318 -14.79 6.51 4.26
CA ASN A 318 -14.39 7.76 4.91
C ASN A 318 -15.54 8.27 5.79
N LYS A 319 -15.28 8.35 7.09
CA LYS A 319 -16.17 8.86 8.15
C LYS A 319 -15.49 9.96 8.96
N ASP A 320 -14.54 10.71 8.37
CA ASP A 320 -13.85 11.78 9.09
C ASP A 320 -14.86 12.80 9.66
N PRO A 321 -14.82 13.11 10.96
CA PRO A 321 -15.81 13.97 11.61
C PRO A 321 -15.76 15.44 11.16
N ASN A 322 -14.78 15.83 10.34
CA ASN A 322 -14.63 17.18 9.80
C ASN A 322 -14.85 17.23 8.27
N ASP A 323 -15.47 16.19 7.68
CA ASP A 323 -15.70 16.04 6.24
C ASP A 323 -14.40 16.11 5.38
N LYS A 324 -13.24 15.76 5.96
CA LYS A 324 -11.96 15.76 5.24
C LYS A 324 -11.93 14.69 4.17
N ILE A 325 -11.53 15.06 2.96
CA ILE A 325 -11.29 14.12 1.86
C ILE A 325 -9.94 13.42 2.12
N ARG A 326 -9.99 12.09 2.22
CA ARG A 326 -8.82 11.23 2.24
C ARG A 326 -8.19 11.25 0.85
N LEU A 327 -6.91 11.63 0.75
CA LEU A 327 -6.13 11.60 -0.48
C LEU A 327 -4.93 10.68 -0.26
N ALA A 328 -4.68 9.79 -1.21
CA ALA A 328 -3.51 8.92 -1.20
C ALA A 328 -3.07 8.56 -2.61
N THR A 329 -1.84 8.06 -2.74
CA THR A 329 -1.38 7.37 -3.95
C THR A 329 -0.72 6.03 -3.64
N ASP A 330 -0.93 5.08 -4.54
CA ASP A 330 -0.20 3.81 -4.59
C ASP A 330 0.85 3.86 -5.73
N VAL A 331 2.13 3.87 -5.38
CA VAL A 331 3.25 3.72 -6.35
C VAL A 331 3.95 2.37 -6.15
N ARG A 332 4.43 1.76 -7.24
CA ARG A 332 5.08 0.44 -7.19
C ARG A 332 6.52 0.53 -7.68
N PHE A 333 7.43 -0.14 -6.98
CA PHE A 333 8.84 -0.23 -7.35
C PHE A 333 9.24 -1.67 -7.69
N VAL A 334 10.18 -1.82 -8.61
CA VAL A 334 10.77 -3.11 -9.03
C VAL A 334 12.28 -2.98 -9.23
N ASP A 335 12.98 -4.12 -9.20
CA ASP A 335 14.36 -4.22 -9.73
C ASP A 335 14.30 -4.26 -11.26
N PRO A 336 14.84 -3.26 -12.00
CA PRO A 336 14.80 -3.24 -13.45
C PRO A 336 15.65 -4.34 -14.10
N GLU A 337 16.59 -4.96 -13.36
CA GLU A 337 17.42 -6.06 -13.83
C GLU A 337 16.73 -7.43 -13.70
N LYS A 338 15.45 -7.45 -13.27
CA LYS A 338 14.60 -8.64 -13.17
C LYS A 338 13.37 -8.53 -14.08
N PRO A 339 12.72 -9.66 -14.42
CA PRO A 339 11.40 -9.61 -15.03
C PRO A 339 10.40 -8.89 -14.12
N TYR A 340 9.53 -8.07 -14.70
CA TYR A 340 8.42 -7.39 -14.03
C TYR A 340 7.29 -7.11 -15.04
N ASP A 341 6.10 -6.76 -14.54
CA ASP A 341 4.94 -6.51 -15.40
C ASP A 341 5.08 -5.19 -16.19
N LYS A 342 5.52 -5.29 -17.44
CA LYS A 342 5.72 -4.14 -18.32
C LYS A 342 4.42 -3.46 -18.77
N ARG A 343 3.23 -4.04 -18.51
CA ARG A 343 1.95 -3.39 -18.84
C ARG A 343 1.72 -2.14 -17.97
N TRP A 344 2.26 -2.17 -16.75
CA TRP A 344 2.26 -1.06 -15.78
C TRP A 344 3.26 0.06 -16.11
N MET A 345 4.02 -0.03 -17.22
CA MET A 345 4.84 1.05 -17.77
C MET A 345 4.03 1.98 -18.69
N LYS A 346 2.80 2.31 -18.26
CA LYS A 346 1.89 3.27 -18.89
C LYS A 346 1.15 4.03 -17.79
N VAL A 347 0.83 5.29 -18.01
CA VAL A 347 -0.01 6.06 -17.08
C VAL A 347 -1.39 5.42 -16.95
N TYR A 348 -2.04 5.58 -15.79
CA TYR A 348 -3.42 5.19 -15.58
C TYR A 348 -4.35 5.73 -16.69
N ARG A 349 -5.17 4.82 -17.24
CA ARG A 349 -6.28 5.14 -18.14
C ARG A 349 -7.48 4.28 -17.75
N PRO A 350 -8.71 4.82 -17.75
CA PRO A 350 -9.91 4.02 -17.55
C PRO A 350 -10.12 2.99 -18.66
N LEU A 351 -10.67 1.82 -18.30
CA LEU A 351 -11.13 0.78 -19.22
C LEU A 351 -10.04 0.18 -20.14
N ASP A 352 -8.76 0.29 -19.78
CA ASP A 352 -7.63 -0.28 -20.52
C ASP A 352 -7.26 -1.72 -20.12
N GLY A 353 -8.02 -2.33 -19.22
CA GLY A 353 -7.88 -3.72 -18.78
C GLY A 353 -6.87 -3.96 -17.65
N LEU A 354 -6.43 -2.91 -16.95
CA LEU A 354 -5.43 -2.95 -15.87
C LEU A 354 -5.91 -2.31 -14.56
#